data_AF-A0AAU0R4N7-F1
#
_entry.id   AF-A0AAU0R4N7-F1
#
_cell.length_a   1.000
_cell.length_b   1.000
_cell.length_c   1.000
_cell.angle_alpha   90.00
_cell.angle_beta   90.00
_cell.angle_gamma   90.00
#
_symmetry.space_group_name_H-M   'P 1'
#
loop_
_entity.id
_entity.type
_entity.pdbx_description
1 polymer ?
#
loop_
_entity_poly.entity_id
_entity_poly.type
_entity_poly.pdbx_seq_one_letter_code
_entity_poly.pdbx_strand_id
1 'polypeptide(L)'
;MDKLKLKLQEYYQRCQQPDLRTKAGREEAGGAVVLEMENDILLQFGLPTSKRFVQILHDFASHRQLSDQLLDYVSKKLRAAARRYLLAPVVSDIDQLQQAADQKRSPYDLLPELGYPVNDFSIFLISEILYRRNMPAEEVLEELKKAQHGDVWDDLLSLNNVVNYTHHELYNRLRMQDLRMMDDYLQSVRRQEKVKASKKETPDTEGYTPNYRMVSKILVEDIVFDEHANPSLIGKLKAGSRFTKITISMEMAALHMVLVSAGEKGAQISGLLKKSKQHPPVIDLRTELGDVLTLDNCYLEVYKPQHKRGQQWVEPRDSVFYLHKILSKKEFEKKSKEEEVKQKIQECLDLIGGSYGYYQRMRKLGITDEEAKLRAGLQDELLFKLSTFLHKLKD
;
A
#
# COMPACT_ATOMS: atom_id res chain seq x y z
N MET A 1 35.59 -17.96 -19.89
CA MET A 1 34.79 -16.97 -19.14
C MET A 1 33.97 -17.72 -18.12
N ASP A 2 34.26 -17.56 -16.82
CA ASP A 2 33.54 -18.25 -15.75
C ASP A 2 32.04 -17.95 -15.86
N LYS A 3 31.20 -18.99 -15.96
CA LYS A 3 29.72 -18.85 -15.98
C LYS A 3 29.21 -17.94 -14.85
N LEU A 4 29.93 -17.94 -13.72
CA LEU A 4 29.64 -17.13 -12.54
C LEU A 4 29.97 -15.64 -12.72
N LYS A 5 31.07 -15.31 -13.42
CA LYS A 5 31.39 -13.91 -13.75
C LYS A 5 30.34 -13.33 -14.71
N LEU A 6 29.85 -14.16 -15.64
CA LEU A 6 28.78 -13.76 -16.55
C LEU A 6 27.46 -13.46 -15.80
N LYS A 7 27.07 -14.30 -14.84
CA LYS A 7 25.87 -14.06 -14.00
C LYS A 7 25.99 -12.80 -13.12
N LEU A 8 27.16 -12.54 -12.52
CA LEU A 8 27.41 -11.32 -11.74
C LEU A 8 27.39 -10.06 -12.62
N GLN A 9 27.91 -10.15 -13.85
CA GLN A 9 27.84 -9.07 -14.83
C GLN A 9 26.40 -8.79 -15.25
N GLU A 10 25.61 -9.83 -15.52
CA GLU A 10 24.19 -9.71 -15.86
C GLU A 10 23.38 -9.09 -14.71
N TYR A 11 23.64 -9.52 -13.47
CA TYR A 11 23.05 -8.92 -12.26
C TYR A 11 23.37 -7.44 -12.13
N TYR A 12 24.65 -7.06 -12.27
CA TYR A 12 25.06 -5.65 -12.21
C TYR A 12 24.39 -4.81 -13.31
N GLN A 13 24.33 -5.31 -14.55
CA GLN A 13 23.70 -4.58 -15.66
C GLN A 13 22.21 -4.35 -15.41
N ARG A 14 21.48 -5.35 -14.93
CA ARG A 14 20.05 -5.21 -14.62
C ARG A 14 19.81 -4.25 -13.45
N CYS A 15 20.64 -4.26 -12.41
CA CYS A 15 20.52 -3.29 -11.31
C CYS A 15 20.81 -1.83 -11.72
N GLN A 16 21.54 -1.60 -12.83
CA GLN A 16 21.88 -0.27 -13.34
C GLN A 16 20.87 0.28 -14.36
N GLN A 17 19.92 -0.53 -14.85
CA GLN A 17 18.90 -0.06 -15.80
C GLN A 17 17.95 0.96 -15.12
N PRO A 18 17.63 2.08 -15.80
CA PRO A 18 16.89 3.20 -15.22
C PRO A 18 15.44 2.87 -14.81
N ASP A 19 14.85 1.82 -15.39
CA ASP A 19 13.47 1.38 -15.09
C ASP A 19 13.30 0.80 -13.66
N LEU A 20 14.38 0.44 -12.98
CA LEU A 20 14.37 -0.08 -11.60
C LEU A 20 14.70 0.99 -10.53
N ARG A 21 15.03 2.22 -10.93
CA ARG A 21 15.39 3.32 -10.00
C ARG A 21 14.19 4.13 -9.52
N THR A 22 13.03 4.06 -10.18
CA THR A 22 11.78 4.65 -9.71
C THR A 22 11.12 3.75 -8.67
N LYS A 23 11.24 4.13 -7.40
CA LYS A 23 10.73 3.45 -6.19
C LYS A 23 9.18 3.30 -6.10
N ALA A 24 8.45 3.20 -7.20
CA ALA A 24 6.98 3.28 -7.18
C ALA A 24 6.24 2.17 -7.97
N GLY A 25 6.93 1.14 -8.46
CA GLY A 25 6.32 0.04 -9.21
C GLY A 25 7.12 -1.27 -9.09
N ARG A 26 7.46 -1.67 -7.86
CA ARG A 26 8.41 -2.76 -7.60
C ARG A 26 7.83 -4.17 -7.60
N GLU A 27 6.51 -4.36 -7.60
CA GLU A 27 5.98 -5.65 -7.12
C GLU A 27 5.64 -6.71 -8.16
N GLU A 28 5.52 -6.44 -9.46
CA GLU A 28 4.89 -7.47 -10.33
C GLU A 28 5.71 -8.03 -11.50
N ALA A 29 6.85 -7.46 -11.91
CA ALA A 29 7.62 -8.08 -13.01
C ALA A 29 9.15 -7.89 -12.95
N GLY A 30 9.65 -6.67 -12.73
CA GLY A 30 11.10 -6.41 -12.74
C GLY A 30 11.83 -6.78 -11.45
N GLY A 31 11.14 -6.71 -10.30
CA GLY A 31 11.70 -7.05 -8.99
C GLY A 31 11.86 -8.55 -8.77
N ALA A 32 10.87 -9.34 -9.21
CA ALA A 32 10.89 -10.81 -9.11
C ALA A 32 12.11 -11.41 -9.81
N VAL A 33 12.43 -10.94 -11.02
CA VAL A 33 13.56 -11.42 -11.82
C VAL A 33 14.92 -11.12 -11.15
N VAL A 34 15.06 -9.96 -10.49
CA VAL A 34 16.29 -9.62 -9.75
C VAL A 34 16.43 -10.49 -8.51
N LEU A 35 15.33 -10.78 -7.81
CA LEU A 35 15.32 -11.65 -6.62
C LEU A 35 15.63 -13.11 -6.98
N GLU A 36 15.09 -13.62 -8.10
CA GLU A 36 15.42 -14.93 -8.64
C GLU A 36 16.91 -15.04 -8.98
N MET A 37 17.49 -14.00 -9.58
CA MET A 37 18.92 -13.96 -9.87
C MET A 37 19.79 -13.92 -8.61
N GLU A 38 19.38 -13.20 -7.57
CA GLU A 38 20.05 -13.21 -6.26
C GLU A 38 20.05 -14.62 -5.65
N ASN A 39 18.90 -15.29 -5.70
CA ASN A 39 18.76 -16.68 -5.25
C ASN A 39 19.69 -17.62 -6.04
N ASP A 40 19.65 -17.53 -7.37
CA ASP A 40 20.49 -18.30 -8.27
C ASP A 40 22.00 -18.16 -8.00
N ILE A 41 22.45 -16.93 -7.74
CA ILE A 41 23.86 -16.64 -7.48
C ILE A 41 24.26 -17.21 -6.12
N LEU A 42 23.45 -17.02 -5.08
CA LEU A 42 23.75 -17.49 -3.73
C LEU A 42 23.70 -19.02 -3.63
N LEU A 43 22.72 -19.67 -4.28
CA LEU A 43 22.62 -21.12 -4.36
C LEU A 43 23.85 -21.77 -5.00
N GLN A 44 24.48 -21.14 -5.99
CA GLN A 44 25.73 -21.64 -6.58
C GLN A 44 26.90 -21.69 -5.59
N PHE A 45 26.84 -20.91 -4.52
CA PHE A 45 27.82 -20.94 -3.43
C PHE A 45 27.36 -21.78 -2.23
N GLY A 46 26.16 -22.39 -2.27
CA GLY A 46 25.57 -23.09 -1.14
C GLY A 46 25.14 -22.13 -0.01
N LEU A 47 24.86 -20.87 -0.34
CA LEU A 47 24.41 -19.85 0.59
C LEU A 47 22.89 -19.65 0.49
N PRO A 48 22.18 -19.52 1.63
CA PRO A 48 20.77 -19.15 1.62
C PRO A 48 20.59 -17.68 1.22
N THR A 49 19.38 -17.30 0.81
CA THR A 49 19.00 -15.91 0.47
C THR A 49 18.81 -15.00 1.69
N SER A 50 19.64 -15.18 2.72
CA SER A 50 19.63 -14.35 3.91
C SER A 50 20.07 -12.93 3.60
N LYS A 51 19.48 -11.94 4.30
CA LYS A 51 19.79 -10.51 4.13
C LYS A 51 21.30 -10.23 4.18
N ARG A 52 22.06 -10.91 5.05
CA ARG A 52 23.53 -10.78 5.15
C ARG A 52 24.27 -11.12 3.85
N PHE A 53 23.83 -12.15 3.13
CA PHE A 53 24.46 -12.58 1.89
C PHE A 53 23.98 -11.75 0.70
N VAL A 54 22.70 -11.38 0.68
CA VAL A 54 22.12 -10.46 -0.31
C VAL A 54 22.77 -9.08 -0.24
N GLN A 55 23.10 -8.59 0.96
CA GLN A 55 23.85 -7.34 1.14
C GLN A 55 25.21 -7.34 0.41
N ILE A 56 25.88 -8.48 0.29
CA ILE A 56 27.14 -8.57 -0.46
C ILE A 56 26.90 -8.28 -1.96
N LEU A 57 25.76 -8.71 -2.50
CA LEU A 57 25.36 -8.45 -3.87
C LEU A 57 24.87 -7.01 -4.05
N HIS A 58 24.13 -6.46 -3.09
CA HIS A 58 23.65 -5.07 -3.13
C HIS A 58 24.82 -4.07 -3.02
N ASP A 59 25.78 -4.35 -2.15
CA ASP A 59 27.03 -3.60 -2.06
C ASP A 59 27.73 -3.59 -3.42
N PHE A 60 27.85 -4.76 -4.07
CA PHE A 60 28.42 -4.88 -5.41
C PHE A 60 27.65 -4.05 -6.45
N ALA A 61 26.32 -4.15 -6.50
CA ALA A 61 25.47 -3.42 -7.44
C ALA A 61 25.51 -1.89 -7.23
N SER A 62 25.84 -1.41 -6.03
CA SER A 62 25.95 0.01 -5.70
C SER A 62 27.21 0.69 -6.26
N HIS A 63 28.20 -0.07 -6.73
CA HIS A 63 29.42 0.48 -7.31
C HIS A 63 29.14 1.17 -8.66
N ARG A 64 29.87 2.26 -8.96
CA ARG A 64 29.66 3.07 -10.18
C ARG A 64 30.22 2.45 -11.45
N GLN A 65 31.22 1.56 -11.34
CA GLN A 65 31.91 0.96 -12.47
C GLN A 65 32.13 -0.52 -12.22
N LEU A 66 31.85 -1.33 -13.25
CA LEU A 66 32.15 -2.76 -13.24
C LEU A 66 33.62 -2.96 -13.65
N SER A 67 34.40 -3.62 -12.81
CA SER A 67 35.78 -4.02 -13.11
C SER A 67 35.97 -5.51 -12.82
N ASP A 68 36.86 -6.17 -13.57
CA ASP A 68 37.17 -7.59 -13.35
C ASP A 68 37.74 -7.86 -11.95
N GLN A 69 38.48 -6.89 -11.38
CA GLN A 69 38.98 -6.95 -10.01
C GLN A 69 37.85 -6.94 -8.98
N LEU A 70 36.79 -6.16 -9.21
CA LEU A 70 35.60 -6.13 -8.34
C LEU A 70 34.83 -7.45 -8.41
N LEU A 71 34.69 -8.03 -9.60
CA LEU A 71 34.08 -9.35 -9.78
C LEU A 71 34.84 -10.44 -9.03
N ASP A 72 36.17 -10.44 -9.12
CA ASP A 72 37.02 -11.38 -8.39
C ASP A 72 36.97 -11.17 -6.88
N TYR A 73 36.89 -9.91 -6.43
CA TYR A 73 36.73 -9.58 -5.01
C TYR A 73 35.41 -10.09 -4.44
N VAL A 74 34.29 -9.84 -5.13
CA VAL A 74 32.97 -10.31 -4.69
C VAL A 74 32.88 -11.83 -4.73
N SER A 75 33.44 -12.47 -5.77
CA SER A 75 33.53 -13.92 -5.83
C SER A 75 34.33 -14.51 -4.66
N LYS A 76 35.47 -13.90 -4.29
CA LYS A 76 36.24 -14.30 -3.10
C LYS A 76 35.46 -14.09 -1.80
N LYS A 77 34.73 -12.97 -1.66
CA LYS A 77 33.91 -12.66 -0.48
C LYS A 77 32.76 -13.65 -0.32
N LEU A 78 32.06 -14.00 -1.40
CA LEU A 78 31.00 -15.03 -1.40
C LEU A 78 31.56 -16.43 -1.09
N ARG A 79 32.71 -16.82 -1.65
CA ARG A 79 33.37 -18.10 -1.29
C ARG A 79 33.80 -18.14 0.18
N ALA A 80 34.31 -17.03 0.72
CA ALA A 80 34.70 -16.96 2.13
C ALA A 80 33.47 -17.05 3.04
N ALA A 81 32.37 -16.38 2.68
CA ALA A 81 31.09 -16.48 3.38
C ALA A 81 30.54 -17.90 3.33
N ALA A 82 30.54 -18.54 2.15
CA ALA A 82 30.13 -19.93 1.97
C ALA A 82 30.96 -20.90 2.80
N ARG A 83 32.29 -20.75 2.81
CA ARG A 83 33.16 -21.58 3.66
C ARG A 83 32.81 -21.46 5.14
N ARG A 84 32.56 -20.24 5.63
CA ARG A 84 32.17 -20.03 7.03
C ARG A 84 30.80 -20.63 7.35
N TYR A 85 29.85 -20.51 6.43
CA TYR A 85 28.50 -21.04 6.59
C TYR A 85 28.47 -22.58 6.55
N LEU A 86 29.12 -23.18 5.56
CA LEU A 86 29.17 -24.64 5.37
C LEU A 86 30.01 -25.37 6.43
N LEU A 87 30.95 -24.68 7.06
CA LEU A 87 31.75 -25.21 8.18
C LEU A 87 31.11 -24.91 9.56
N ALA A 88 29.97 -24.22 9.59
CA ALA A 88 29.26 -23.97 10.84
C ALA A 88 28.70 -25.30 11.41
N PRO A 89 28.61 -25.44 12.75
CA PRO A 89 28.03 -26.63 13.36
C PRO A 89 26.57 -26.78 12.90
N VAL A 90 26.18 -28.01 12.58
CA VAL A 90 24.79 -28.33 12.27
C VAL A 90 24.00 -28.28 13.58
N VAL A 91 23.16 -27.25 13.70
CA VAL A 91 22.26 -27.04 14.84
C VAL A 91 20.86 -27.46 14.39
N SER A 92 20.08 -28.11 15.26
CA SER A 92 18.71 -28.50 14.94
C SER A 92 17.83 -27.27 14.68
N ASP A 93 16.79 -27.39 13.85
CA ASP A 93 15.89 -26.27 13.52
C ASP A 93 15.27 -25.62 14.78
N ILE A 94 14.99 -26.44 15.80
CA ILE A 94 14.43 -25.99 17.08
C ILE A 94 15.47 -25.17 17.85
N ASP A 95 16.70 -25.66 17.94
CA ASP A 95 17.79 -24.97 18.63
C ASP A 95 18.16 -23.67 17.88
N GLN A 96 18.08 -23.66 16.54
CA GLN A 96 18.27 -22.45 15.74
C GLN A 96 17.20 -21.39 16.02
N LEU A 97 15.92 -21.80 16.12
CA LEU A 97 14.81 -20.91 16.47
C LEU A 97 14.96 -20.37 17.91
N GLN A 98 15.36 -21.20 18.87
CA GLN A 98 15.61 -20.79 20.25
C GLN A 98 16.77 -19.79 20.34
N GLN A 99 17.92 -20.09 19.72
CA GLN A 99 19.05 -19.16 19.66
C GLN A 99 18.68 -17.85 18.97
N ALA A 100 17.83 -17.90 17.94
CA ALA A 100 17.36 -16.72 17.26
C ALA A 100 16.40 -15.88 18.10
N ALA A 101 15.58 -16.50 18.97
CA ALA A 101 14.74 -15.81 19.93
C ALA A 101 15.59 -15.08 20.99
N ASP A 102 16.59 -15.75 21.54
CA ASP A 102 17.49 -15.19 22.54
C ASP A 102 18.32 -14.02 21.98
N GLN A 103 18.82 -14.17 20.75
CA GLN A 103 19.65 -13.17 20.07
C GLN A 103 18.83 -12.14 19.29
N LYS A 104 17.49 -12.25 19.26
CA LYS A 104 16.58 -11.45 18.44
C LYS A 104 17.07 -11.27 17.00
N ARG A 105 17.44 -12.39 16.37
CA ARG A 105 17.95 -12.38 14.99
C ARG A 105 16.88 -11.86 14.01
N SER A 106 17.33 -11.35 12.87
CA SER A 106 16.41 -10.87 11.84
C SER A 106 15.66 -12.07 11.22
N PRO A 107 14.31 -12.02 11.08
CA PRO A 107 13.54 -13.06 10.39
C PRO A 107 14.02 -13.28 8.94
N TYR A 108 14.48 -12.22 8.28
CA TYR A 108 15.07 -12.25 6.93
C TYR A 108 16.41 -12.98 6.84
N ASP A 109 17.07 -13.27 7.97
CA ASP A 109 18.28 -14.09 7.99
C ASP A 109 17.93 -15.54 8.37
N LEU A 110 17.03 -15.70 9.35
CA LEU A 110 16.66 -16.99 9.93
C LEU A 110 15.81 -17.87 8.99
N LEU A 111 14.81 -17.28 8.32
CA LEU A 111 13.90 -18.04 7.46
C LEU A 111 14.63 -18.73 6.30
N PRO A 112 15.53 -18.04 5.55
CA PRO A 112 16.30 -18.70 4.50
C PRO A 112 17.27 -19.76 5.02
N GLU A 113 17.82 -19.61 6.24
CA GLU A 113 18.70 -20.61 6.87
C GLU A 113 17.93 -21.90 7.20
N LEU A 114 16.67 -21.77 7.65
CA LEU A 114 15.75 -22.87 7.92
C LEU A 114 15.08 -23.44 6.65
N GLY A 115 15.32 -22.82 5.49
CA GLY A 115 14.72 -23.24 4.21
C GLY A 115 13.26 -22.83 4.00
N TYR A 116 12.75 -21.86 4.78
CA TYR A 116 11.40 -21.32 4.64
C TYR A 116 11.38 -20.03 3.81
N PRO A 117 10.30 -19.78 3.05
CA PRO A 117 10.17 -18.53 2.29
C PRO A 117 9.99 -17.34 3.24
N VAL A 118 10.49 -16.18 2.80
CA VAL A 118 10.38 -14.91 3.52
C VAL A 118 9.10 -14.20 3.11
N ASN A 119 7.98 -14.63 3.67
CA ASN A 119 6.64 -14.12 3.41
C ASN A 119 6.09 -13.44 4.67
N ASP A 120 5.08 -12.60 4.52
CA ASP A 120 4.50 -11.85 5.65
C ASP A 120 4.03 -12.77 6.79
N PHE A 121 3.49 -13.95 6.48
CA PHE A 121 3.08 -14.94 7.48
C PHE A 121 4.28 -15.53 8.25
N SER A 122 5.34 -15.93 7.56
CA SER A 122 6.52 -16.50 8.22
C SER A 122 7.30 -15.46 9.03
N ILE A 123 7.31 -14.20 8.56
CA ILE A 123 7.82 -13.06 9.33
C ILE A 123 6.96 -12.83 10.58
N PHE A 124 5.63 -12.92 10.48
CA PHE A 124 4.74 -12.78 11.63
C PHE A 124 5.01 -13.86 12.69
N LEU A 125 5.09 -15.12 12.28
CA LEU A 125 5.37 -16.24 13.19
C LEU A 125 6.68 -16.03 13.98
N ILE A 126 7.73 -15.51 13.33
CA ILE A 126 8.99 -15.26 14.02
C ILE A 126 8.96 -13.96 14.85
N SER A 127 8.51 -12.85 14.26
CA SER A 127 8.66 -11.52 14.87
C SER A 127 7.59 -11.18 15.92
N GLU A 128 6.37 -11.71 15.76
CA GLU A 128 5.25 -11.45 16.65
C GLU A 128 5.03 -12.63 17.60
N ILE A 129 4.98 -13.86 17.07
CA ILE A 129 4.69 -15.03 17.90
C ILE A 129 5.93 -15.47 18.70
N LEU A 130 7.04 -15.77 18.03
CA LEU A 130 8.25 -16.27 18.69
C LEU A 130 8.91 -15.19 19.56
N TYR A 131 9.14 -13.98 19.02
CA TYR A 131 9.92 -12.96 19.74
C TYR A 131 9.12 -12.10 20.72
N ARG A 132 7.83 -11.86 20.46
CA ARG A 132 6.99 -10.98 21.30
C ARG A 132 6.09 -11.75 22.24
N ARG A 133 5.49 -12.85 21.78
CA ARG A 133 4.63 -13.69 22.62
C ARG A 133 5.38 -14.83 23.33
N ASN A 134 6.70 -14.98 23.10
CA ASN A 134 7.57 -15.98 23.73
C ASN A 134 7.00 -17.41 23.66
N MET A 135 6.40 -17.77 22.53
CA MET A 135 5.86 -19.10 22.32
C MET A 135 6.99 -20.12 22.11
N PRO A 136 6.84 -21.39 22.52
CA PRO A 136 7.84 -22.42 22.29
C PRO A 136 8.18 -22.59 20.80
N ALA A 137 9.47 -22.72 20.51
CA ALA A 137 10.00 -22.88 19.15
C ALA A 137 9.41 -24.12 18.43
N GLU A 138 9.00 -25.14 19.17
CA GLU A 138 8.36 -26.35 18.64
C GLU A 138 7.01 -26.04 17.98
N GLU A 139 6.14 -25.27 18.64
CA GLU A 139 4.82 -24.89 18.10
C GLU A 139 4.96 -24.00 16.85
N VAL A 140 5.94 -23.09 16.86
CA VAL A 140 6.22 -22.23 15.70
C VAL A 140 6.77 -23.05 14.53
N LEU A 141 7.65 -24.02 14.80
CA LEU A 141 8.19 -24.91 13.76
C LEU A 141 7.11 -25.83 13.18
N GLU A 142 6.18 -26.33 13.99
CA GLU A 142 5.04 -27.11 13.50
C GLU A 142 4.14 -26.29 12.57
N GLU A 143 3.82 -25.04 12.92
CA GLU A 143 3.05 -24.15 12.05
C GLU A 143 3.80 -23.82 10.75
N LEU A 144 5.13 -23.58 10.81
CA LEU A 144 5.95 -23.37 9.62
C LEU A 144 5.95 -24.61 8.69
N LYS A 145 6.04 -25.81 9.28
CA LYS A 145 5.95 -27.07 8.53
C LYS A 145 4.57 -27.24 7.90
N LYS A 146 3.48 -26.98 8.63
CA LYS A 146 2.12 -27.05 8.07
C LYS A 146 1.93 -26.08 6.92
N ALA A 147 2.38 -24.84 7.06
CA ALA A 147 2.29 -23.83 6.02
C ALA A 147 3.15 -24.16 4.79
N GLN A 148 4.19 -24.99 4.93
CA GLN A 148 4.98 -25.50 3.81
C GLN A 148 4.24 -26.55 2.95
N HIS A 149 3.19 -27.20 3.48
CA HIS A 149 2.45 -28.23 2.75
C HIS A 149 1.33 -27.62 1.90
N GLY A 150 1.53 -27.59 0.59
CA GLY A 150 0.56 -27.08 -0.40
C GLY A 150 0.73 -25.59 -0.71
N ASP A 151 -0.24 -25.01 -1.41
CA ASP A 151 -0.22 -23.60 -1.87
C ASP A 151 -0.64 -22.60 -0.78
N VAL A 152 -0.38 -22.95 0.49
CA VAL A 152 -0.87 -22.23 1.68
C VAL A 152 -0.33 -20.81 1.77
N TRP A 153 0.92 -20.61 1.37
CA TRP A 153 1.54 -19.28 1.35
C TRP A 153 0.82 -18.33 0.40
N ASP A 154 0.50 -18.80 -0.81
CA ASP A 154 -0.17 -18.03 -1.85
C ASP A 154 -1.65 -17.86 -1.52
N ASP A 155 -2.28 -18.88 -0.92
CA ASP A 155 -3.64 -18.82 -0.43
C ASP A 155 -3.77 -17.79 0.71
N LEU A 156 -2.81 -17.72 1.64
CA LEU A 156 -2.76 -16.71 2.71
C LEU A 156 -2.54 -15.29 2.16
N LEU A 157 -1.65 -15.14 1.18
CA LEU A 157 -1.41 -13.86 0.49
C LEU A 157 -2.67 -13.40 -0.25
N SER A 158 -3.34 -14.32 -0.94
CA SER A 158 -4.59 -14.07 -1.64
C SER A 158 -5.69 -13.68 -0.66
N LEU A 159 -5.73 -14.33 0.50
CA LEU A 159 -6.71 -14.09 1.54
C LEU A 159 -6.52 -12.75 2.26
N ASN A 160 -5.31 -12.21 2.34
CA ASN A 160 -5.07 -10.82 2.78
C ASN A 160 -5.80 -9.79 1.89
N ASN A 161 -5.93 -10.07 0.59
CA ASN A 161 -6.65 -9.22 -0.36
C ASN A 161 -8.18 -9.43 -0.33
N VAL A 162 -8.64 -10.51 0.32
CA VAL A 162 -10.06 -10.86 0.43
C VAL A 162 -10.67 -10.17 1.65
N VAL A 163 -11.67 -9.33 1.39
CA VAL A 163 -12.35 -8.55 2.43
C VAL A 163 -13.16 -9.46 3.38
N ASN A 164 -13.80 -10.52 2.85
CA ASN A 164 -14.63 -11.47 3.60
C ASN A 164 -13.95 -12.84 3.69
N TYR A 165 -12.82 -12.92 4.40
CA TYR A 165 -12.03 -14.14 4.40
C TYR A 165 -12.74 -15.31 5.11
N THR A 166 -13.44 -15.07 6.22
CA THR A 166 -14.04 -16.13 7.07
C THR A 166 -15.06 -17.05 6.38
N HIS A 167 -15.68 -16.61 5.29
CA HIS A 167 -16.59 -17.43 4.46
C HIS A 167 -16.01 -17.77 3.08
N HIS A 168 -14.80 -17.32 2.79
CA HIS A 168 -14.16 -17.61 1.51
C HIS A 168 -13.78 -19.10 1.46
N GLU A 169 -13.95 -19.73 0.31
CA GLU A 169 -13.57 -21.14 0.12
C GLU A 169 -12.09 -21.39 0.48
N LEU A 170 -11.23 -20.38 0.25
CA LEU A 170 -9.82 -20.40 0.66
C LEU A 170 -9.66 -20.52 2.18
N TYR A 171 -10.43 -19.76 2.97
CA TYR A 171 -10.33 -19.83 4.43
C TYR A 171 -10.83 -21.17 4.97
N ASN A 172 -11.90 -21.72 4.40
CA ASN A 172 -12.38 -23.04 4.79
C ASN A 172 -11.36 -24.13 4.43
N ARG A 173 -10.69 -24.01 3.28
CA ARG A 173 -9.59 -24.90 2.88
C ARG A 173 -8.38 -24.77 3.82
N LEU A 174 -7.97 -23.56 4.15
CA LEU A 174 -6.86 -23.29 5.07
C LEU A 174 -7.18 -23.75 6.51
N ARG A 175 -8.44 -23.61 6.94
CA ARG A 175 -8.89 -24.09 8.25
C ARG A 175 -8.91 -25.61 8.35
N MET A 176 -9.13 -26.33 7.24
CA MET A 176 -8.98 -27.79 7.21
C MET A 176 -7.53 -28.25 7.45
N GLN A 177 -6.54 -27.36 7.29
CA GLN A 177 -5.12 -27.66 7.54
C GLN A 177 -4.69 -27.38 9.00
N ASP A 178 -5.63 -26.99 9.88
CA ASP A 178 -5.42 -26.78 11.31
C ASP A 178 -4.25 -25.82 11.63
N LEU A 179 -4.20 -24.69 10.91
CA LEU A 179 -3.28 -23.58 11.15
C LEU A 179 -3.79 -22.73 12.32
N ARG A 180 -3.23 -22.92 13.51
CA ARG A 180 -3.72 -22.28 14.74
C ARG A 180 -3.49 -20.78 14.76
N MET A 181 -2.45 -20.31 14.05
CA MET A 181 -2.00 -18.91 14.09
C MET A 181 -2.44 -18.09 12.88
N MET A 182 -3.22 -18.69 11.97
CA MET A 182 -3.77 -18.01 10.81
C MET A 182 -4.65 -16.83 11.22
N ASP A 183 -5.57 -17.03 12.18
CA ASP A 183 -6.50 -15.98 12.61
C ASP A 183 -5.78 -14.80 13.27
N ASP A 184 -4.76 -15.10 14.08
CA ASP A 184 -3.91 -14.10 14.73
C ASP A 184 -3.10 -13.30 13.70
N TYR A 185 -2.59 -13.97 12.67
CA TYR A 185 -1.89 -13.31 11.57
C TYR A 185 -2.81 -12.36 10.80
N LEU A 186 -3.98 -12.82 10.38
CA LEU A 186 -4.93 -12.01 9.62
C LEU A 186 -5.41 -10.78 10.40
N GLN A 187 -5.61 -10.96 11.72
CA GLN A 187 -5.87 -9.84 12.61
C GLN A 187 -4.68 -8.88 12.71
N SER A 188 -3.44 -9.38 12.76
CA SER A 188 -2.24 -8.56 12.86
C SER A 188 -1.98 -7.74 11.59
N VAL A 189 -2.18 -8.31 10.40
CA VAL A 189 -2.05 -7.61 9.11
C VAL A 189 -3.05 -6.46 9.06
N ARG A 190 -4.31 -6.73 9.38
CA ARG A 190 -5.35 -5.69 9.46
C ARG A 190 -5.02 -4.64 10.52
N ARG A 191 -4.43 -5.00 11.66
CA ARG A 191 -3.95 -4.03 12.68
C ARG A 191 -2.76 -3.19 12.19
N GLN A 192 -1.84 -3.75 11.42
CA GLN A 192 -0.70 -3.00 10.88
C GLN A 192 -1.14 -2.00 9.79
N GLU A 193 -2.18 -2.31 9.02
CA GLU A 193 -2.88 -1.32 8.19
C GLU A 193 -3.43 -0.15 9.06
N LYS A 194 -3.92 -0.43 10.29
CA LYS A 194 -4.38 0.59 11.26
C LYS A 194 -3.25 1.48 11.80
N VAL A 195 -2.04 0.97 12.05
CA VAL A 195 -0.92 1.78 12.63
C VAL A 195 -0.30 2.74 11.60
N LYS A 196 -0.30 2.36 10.32
CA LYS A 196 0.07 3.29 9.24
C LYS A 196 -0.96 4.40 9.08
N ALA A 197 -2.24 4.12 9.36
CA ALA A 197 -3.28 5.13 9.41
C ALA A 197 -3.13 6.03 10.66
N SER A 198 -2.98 5.47 11.87
CA SER A 198 -3.09 6.22 13.13
C SER A 198 -1.93 7.18 13.46
N LYS A 199 -0.78 7.09 12.77
CA LYS A 199 0.29 8.09 12.88
C LYS A 199 0.13 9.20 11.83
N LYS A 200 -0.58 10.27 12.20
CA LYS A 200 -0.15 11.70 12.11
C LYS A 200 -1.13 12.71 11.52
N GLU A 201 -1.10 13.88 12.20
CA GLU A 201 -1.19 15.26 11.71
C GLU A 201 -2.48 15.63 10.98
N THR A 202 -3.46 16.10 11.76
CA THR A 202 -4.69 16.72 11.23
C THR A 202 -4.36 18.06 10.57
N PRO A 203 -5.15 18.53 9.58
CA PRO A 203 -4.95 19.80 8.90
C PRO A 203 -4.83 20.99 9.88
N ASP A 204 -5.56 20.94 10.99
CA ASP A 204 -5.56 21.95 12.03
C ASP A 204 -4.24 22.03 12.81
N THR A 205 -3.46 20.94 12.86
CA THR A 205 -2.17 20.90 13.56
C THR A 205 -1.00 21.40 12.72
N GLU A 206 -1.09 21.34 11.39
CA GLU A 206 0.01 21.69 10.48
C GLU A 206 -0.29 22.82 9.48
N GLY A 207 -1.54 23.27 9.37
CA GLY A 207 -1.92 24.45 8.58
C GLY A 207 -1.88 24.25 7.06
N TYR A 208 -1.97 23.00 6.57
CA TYR A 208 -2.08 22.72 5.14
C TYR A 208 -3.55 22.72 4.70
N THR A 209 -3.82 23.05 3.42
CA THR A 209 -5.16 22.95 2.83
C THR A 209 -5.41 21.51 2.36
N PRO A 210 -6.22 20.71 3.05
CA PRO A 210 -6.46 19.33 2.66
C PRO A 210 -7.30 19.27 1.38
N ASN A 211 -7.07 18.23 0.59
CA ASN A 211 -7.89 17.94 -0.56
C ASN A 211 -9.16 17.22 -0.11
N TYR A 212 -10.23 18.00 0.02
CA TYR A 212 -11.53 17.49 0.41
C TYR A 212 -12.16 16.73 -0.75
N ARG A 213 -12.61 15.51 -0.47
CA ARG A 213 -13.30 14.65 -1.41
C ARG A 213 -14.70 14.38 -0.91
N MET A 214 -15.66 14.59 -1.80
CA MET A 214 -17.07 14.41 -1.51
C MET A 214 -17.49 12.96 -1.79
N VAL A 215 -18.04 12.30 -0.77
CA VAL A 215 -18.46 10.90 -0.85
C VAL A 215 -19.93 10.78 -0.45
N SER A 216 -20.76 10.18 -1.30
CA SER A 216 -22.21 10.06 -1.08
C SER A 216 -22.75 8.63 -1.05
N LYS A 217 -22.01 7.66 -1.61
CA LYS A 217 -22.44 6.26 -1.71
C LYS A 217 -21.34 5.31 -1.29
N ILE A 218 -21.43 4.82 -0.06
CA ILE A 218 -20.45 3.89 0.52
C ILE A 218 -21.12 2.57 0.83
N LEU A 219 -20.54 1.49 0.34
CA LEU A 219 -20.85 0.14 0.81
C LEU A 219 -19.93 -0.15 1.99
N VAL A 220 -20.44 -0.05 3.22
CA VAL A 220 -19.67 -0.37 4.42
C VAL A 220 -19.76 -1.87 4.67
N GLU A 221 -18.60 -2.52 4.72
CA GLU A 221 -18.47 -3.95 4.94
C GLU A 221 -18.10 -4.21 6.42
N ASP A 222 -17.12 -3.48 6.96
CA ASP A 222 -16.64 -3.67 8.33
C ASP A 222 -16.55 -2.34 9.10
N ILE A 223 -16.82 -2.38 10.41
CA ILE A 223 -16.55 -1.27 11.35
C ILE A 223 -15.48 -1.72 12.32
N VAL A 224 -14.37 -1.00 12.34
CA VAL A 224 -13.18 -1.38 13.10
C VAL A 224 -12.91 -0.36 14.18
N PHE A 225 -12.71 -0.80 15.41
CA PHE A 225 -12.38 0.09 16.54
C PHE A 225 -10.87 0.04 16.81
N ASP A 226 -10.30 1.21 17.10
CA ASP A 226 -8.91 1.37 17.55
C ASP A 226 -8.77 1.10 19.07
N GLU A 227 -7.54 1.03 19.59
CA GLU A 227 -7.24 0.91 21.02
C GLU A 227 -7.81 2.08 21.84
N HIS A 228 -8.02 3.23 21.19
CA HIS A 228 -8.69 4.41 21.73
C HIS A 228 -10.21 4.46 21.49
N ALA A 229 -10.82 3.35 21.03
CA ALA A 229 -12.23 3.24 20.65
C ALA A 229 -12.68 4.15 19.49
N ASN A 230 -11.75 4.63 18.65
CA ASN A 230 -12.08 5.39 17.45
C ASN A 230 -12.51 4.46 16.30
N PRO A 231 -13.69 4.67 15.69
CA PRO A 231 -14.19 3.81 14.65
C PRO A 231 -13.64 4.17 13.26
N SER A 232 -13.33 3.14 12.49
CA SER A 232 -12.98 3.23 11.07
C SER A 232 -13.93 2.38 10.25
N LEU A 233 -14.56 2.98 9.25
CA LEU A 233 -15.43 2.30 8.29
C LEU A 233 -14.58 1.77 7.13
N ILE A 234 -14.58 0.46 6.93
CA ILE A 234 -13.97 -0.17 5.77
C ILE A 234 -15.07 -0.51 4.77
N GLY A 235 -14.88 -0.08 3.54
CA GLY A 235 -15.90 -0.27 2.52
C GLY A 235 -15.43 -0.07 1.11
N LYS A 236 -16.41 -0.03 0.20
CA LYS A 236 -16.21 0.22 -1.23
C LYS A 236 -16.97 1.46 -1.65
N LEU A 237 -16.27 2.39 -2.28
CA LEU A 237 -16.84 3.55 -2.94
C LEU A 237 -17.19 3.17 -4.38
N LYS A 238 -18.44 3.40 -4.78
CA LYS A 238 -18.88 3.24 -6.17
C LYS A 238 -18.63 4.53 -6.95
N ALA A 239 -17.54 4.59 -7.69
CA ALA A 239 -17.23 5.69 -8.61
C ALA A 239 -17.54 5.23 -10.04
N GLY A 240 -18.74 5.54 -10.53
CA GLY A 240 -19.22 5.07 -11.83
C GLY A 240 -19.40 3.55 -11.88
N SER A 241 -18.63 2.88 -12.74
CA SER A 241 -18.66 1.40 -12.91
C SER A 241 -17.61 0.65 -12.07
N ARG A 242 -16.70 1.35 -11.39
CA ARG A 242 -15.64 0.71 -10.59
C ARG A 242 -15.89 0.87 -9.10
N PHE A 243 -15.63 -0.19 -8.35
CA PHE A 243 -15.59 -0.17 -6.90
C PHE A 243 -14.15 0.06 -6.44
N THR A 244 -13.95 1.05 -5.59
CA THR A 244 -12.63 1.36 -5.01
C THR A 244 -12.68 1.12 -3.50
N LYS A 245 -11.75 0.33 -2.96
CA LYS A 245 -11.63 0.10 -1.51
C LYS A 245 -11.32 1.43 -0.85
N ILE A 246 -12.08 1.78 0.19
CA ILE A 246 -11.87 2.98 0.99
C ILE A 246 -11.92 2.61 2.47
N THR A 247 -11.03 3.22 3.25
CA THR A 247 -11.07 3.15 4.71
C THR A 247 -11.31 4.57 5.21
N ILE A 248 -12.40 4.82 5.93
CA ILE A 248 -12.73 6.13 6.49
C ILE A 248 -12.62 6.08 8.00
N SER A 249 -11.58 6.70 8.54
CA SER A 249 -11.42 6.89 9.99
C SER A 249 -12.24 8.09 10.47
N MET A 250 -12.94 7.94 11.58
CA MET A 250 -13.81 8.97 12.15
C MET A 250 -13.92 8.87 13.67
N GLU A 251 -14.51 9.89 14.29
CA GLU A 251 -14.83 9.88 15.72
C GLU A 251 -16.13 9.11 15.99
N MET A 252 -16.29 8.64 17.24
CA MET A 252 -17.50 7.91 17.67
C MET A 252 -18.79 8.71 17.47
N ALA A 253 -18.76 10.02 17.71
CA ALA A 253 -19.92 10.89 17.47
C ALA A 253 -20.34 10.88 16.00
N ALA A 254 -19.36 10.92 15.09
CA ALA A 254 -19.61 10.87 13.66
C ALA A 254 -20.10 9.50 13.21
N LEU A 255 -19.57 8.41 13.76
CA LEU A 255 -20.07 7.06 13.50
C LEU A 255 -21.55 6.94 13.89
N HIS A 256 -21.93 7.42 15.07
CA HIS A 256 -23.33 7.39 15.49
C HIS A 256 -24.25 8.13 14.52
N MET A 257 -23.81 9.29 14.02
CA MET A 257 -24.56 10.04 13.01
C MET A 257 -24.70 9.27 11.70
N VAL A 258 -23.61 8.65 11.22
CA VAL A 258 -23.61 7.80 10.02
C VAL A 258 -24.56 6.61 10.17
N LEU A 259 -24.52 5.94 11.33
CA LEU A 259 -25.40 4.82 11.64
C LEU A 259 -26.87 5.26 11.74
N VAL A 260 -27.17 6.42 12.34
CA VAL A 260 -28.53 6.96 12.37
C VAL A 260 -29.07 7.22 10.96
N SER A 261 -28.25 7.77 10.07
CA SER A 261 -28.63 7.97 8.66
C SER A 261 -28.75 6.66 7.85
N ALA A 262 -28.21 5.55 8.36
CA ALA A 262 -28.35 4.23 7.76
C ALA A 262 -29.66 3.52 8.15
N GLY A 263 -30.53 4.16 8.96
CA GLY A 263 -31.86 3.66 9.29
C GLY A 263 -31.86 2.44 10.21
N GLU A 264 -32.77 1.49 9.94
CA GLU A 264 -32.99 0.31 10.80
C GLU A 264 -31.73 -0.56 10.96
N LYS A 265 -30.95 -0.75 9.90
CA LYS A 265 -29.69 -1.50 9.94
C LYS A 265 -28.65 -0.82 10.83
N GLY A 266 -28.59 0.51 10.80
CA GLY A 266 -27.69 1.28 11.67
C GLY A 266 -28.12 1.29 13.14
N ALA A 267 -29.43 1.25 13.42
CA ALA A 267 -29.95 1.13 14.79
C ALA A 267 -29.59 -0.22 15.43
N GLN A 268 -29.56 -1.31 14.65
CA GLN A 268 -29.12 -2.63 15.12
C GLN A 268 -27.63 -2.64 15.51
N ILE A 269 -26.77 -2.05 14.67
CA ILE A 269 -25.32 -1.90 14.96
C ILE A 269 -25.09 -1.03 16.20
N SER A 270 -25.83 0.08 16.33
CA SER A 270 -25.79 0.96 17.51
C SER A 270 -26.24 0.23 18.78
N GLY A 271 -27.21 -0.68 18.66
CA GLY A 271 -27.66 -1.56 19.75
C GLY A 271 -26.60 -2.57 20.18
N LEU A 272 -25.86 -3.16 19.23
CA LEU A 272 -24.74 -4.07 19.51
C LEU A 272 -23.60 -3.33 20.21
N LEU A 273 -23.26 -2.13 19.72
CA LEU A 273 -22.24 -1.26 20.31
C LEU A 273 -22.55 -0.84 21.76
N LYS A 274 -23.83 -0.68 22.11
CA LYS A 274 -24.28 -0.34 23.47
C LYS A 274 -24.34 -1.55 24.40
N LYS A 275 -24.52 -2.77 23.87
CA LYS A 275 -24.59 -4.01 24.65
C LYS A 275 -23.20 -4.54 25.02
N SER A 276 -22.18 -4.25 24.21
CA SER A 276 -20.80 -4.66 24.49
C SER A 276 -20.13 -3.69 25.46
N LYS A 277 -19.89 -4.10 26.73
CA LYS A 277 -19.14 -3.29 27.72
C LYS A 277 -17.67 -3.04 27.34
N GLN A 278 -17.12 -3.85 26.44
CA GLN A 278 -15.86 -3.62 25.73
C GLN A 278 -16.22 -3.57 24.25
N HIS A 279 -15.94 -2.46 23.56
CA HIS A 279 -16.20 -2.35 22.14
C HIS A 279 -15.48 -3.52 21.42
N PRO A 280 -16.19 -4.38 20.68
CA PRO A 280 -15.52 -5.42 19.91
C PRO A 280 -14.55 -4.74 18.93
N PRO A 281 -13.30 -5.22 18.81
CA PRO A 281 -12.26 -4.54 18.03
C PRO A 281 -12.59 -4.48 16.53
N VAL A 282 -13.49 -5.34 16.06
CA VAL A 282 -14.01 -5.40 14.69
C VAL A 282 -15.48 -5.84 14.77
N ILE A 283 -16.35 -5.18 14.01
CA ILE A 283 -17.73 -5.57 13.77
C ILE A 283 -17.88 -5.82 12.27
N ASP A 284 -18.03 -7.08 11.90
CA ASP A 284 -18.32 -7.50 10.53
C ASP A 284 -19.82 -7.33 10.28
N LEU A 285 -20.21 -6.34 9.47
CA LEU A 285 -21.62 -5.99 9.30
C LEU A 285 -22.40 -7.08 8.55
N ARG A 286 -21.75 -7.83 7.67
CA ARG A 286 -22.39 -8.93 6.94
C ARG A 286 -22.68 -10.14 7.85
N THR A 287 -21.91 -10.35 8.91
CA THR A 287 -22.11 -11.45 9.87
C THR A 287 -23.23 -11.13 10.86
N GLU A 288 -23.32 -9.86 11.28
CA GLU A 288 -24.33 -9.41 12.24
C GLU A 288 -25.69 -9.06 11.59
N LEU A 289 -25.69 -8.61 10.34
CA LEU A 289 -26.91 -8.17 9.62
C LEU A 289 -27.29 -9.05 8.42
N GLY A 290 -26.44 -10.00 8.03
CA GLY A 290 -26.63 -10.83 6.82
C GLY A 290 -26.45 -10.08 5.49
N ASP A 291 -26.13 -8.79 5.52
CA ASP A 291 -26.08 -7.93 4.34
C ASP A 291 -25.11 -6.74 4.51
N VAL A 292 -24.67 -6.13 3.41
CA VAL A 292 -23.79 -4.96 3.41
C VAL A 292 -24.57 -3.71 3.81
N LEU A 293 -23.95 -2.81 4.57
CA LEU A 293 -24.56 -1.53 4.92
C LEU A 293 -24.35 -0.54 3.77
N THR A 294 -25.40 -0.30 3.00
CA THR A 294 -25.46 0.70 1.93
C THR A 294 -25.74 2.08 2.53
N LEU A 295 -24.72 2.93 2.59
CA LEU A 295 -24.87 4.33 2.97
C LEU A 295 -25.17 5.17 1.73
N ASP A 296 -26.44 5.27 1.36
CA ASP A 296 -26.89 6.07 0.19
C ASP A 296 -27.31 7.51 0.57
N ASN A 297 -27.54 7.76 1.87
CA ASN A 297 -27.98 9.06 2.41
C ASN A 297 -26.91 9.73 3.30
N CYS A 298 -25.65 9.30 3.20
CA CYS A 298 -24.53 9.89 3.93
C CYS A 298 -23.67 10.72 3.01
N TYR A 299 -23.64 12.04 3.22
CA TYR A 299 -22.75 12.92 2.49
C TYR A 299 -21.53 13.23 3.36
N LEU A 300 -20.42 12.57 3.08
CA LEU A 300 -19.18 12.71 3.85
C LEU A 300 -18.20 13.58 3.06
N GLU A 301 -17.65 14.58 3.74
CA GLU A 301 -16.47 15.32 3.31
C GLU A 301 -15.26 14.65 3.95
N VAL A 302 -14.48 13.94 3.13
CA VAL A 302 -13.33 13.17 3.59
C VAL A 302 -12.05 13.74 3.00
N TYR A 303 -10.92 13.63 3.70
CA TYR A 303 -9.63 14.10 3.21
C TYR A 303 -8.54 13.06 3.42
N LYS A 304 -7.45 13.19 2.67
CA LYS A 304 -6.22 12.43 2.92
C LYS A 304 -5.25 13.26 3.76
N PRO A 305 -4.60 12.67 4.77
CA PRO A 305 -3.54 13.36 5.49
C PRO A 305 -2.38 13.60 4.53
N GLN A 306 -1.83 14.81 4.48
CA GLN A 306 -0.70 15.13 3.62
C GLN A 306 0.57 15.09 4.45
N HIS A 307 1.63 14.48 3.92
CA HIS A 307 2.94 14.51 4.58
C HIS A 307 3.88 15.45 3.84
N LYS A 308 4.62 16.24 4.60
CA LYS A 308 5.61 17.16 4.06
C LYS A 308 6.83 16.40 3.54
N ARG A 309 7.00 16.35 2.22
CA ARG A 309 8.22 15.82 1.59
C ARG A 309 9.06 16.99 1.07
N GLY A 310 9.92 17.53 1.94
CA GLY A 310 10.69 18.73 1.64
C GLY A 310 9.85 20.00 1.70
N GLN A 311 9.62 20.67 0.57
CA GLN A 311 8.84 21.92 0.46
C GLN A 311 7.42 21.72 -0.07
N GLN A 312 7.05 20.49 -0.44
CA GLN A 312 5.76 20.15 -1.03
C GLN A 312 5.00 19.17 -0.14
N TRP A 313 3.69 19.42 0.00
CA TRP A 313 2.76 18.51 0.64
C TRP A 313 2.40 17.40 -0.34
N VAL A 314 2.59 16.15 0.07
CA VAL A 314 2.33 14.98 -0.79
C VAL A 314 1.27 14.11 -0.14
N GLU A 315 0.25 13.79 -0.92
CA GLU A 315 -0.79 12.83 -0.51
C GLU A 315 -0.27 11.39 -0.61
N PRO A 316 -0.48 10.56 0.42
CA PRO A 316 -0.20 9.13 0.35
C PRO A 316 -1.12 8.47 -0.69
N ARG A 317 -0.57 7.48 -1.40
CA ARG A 317 -1.31 6.69 -2.41
C ARG A 317 -2.36 5.77 -1.77
N ASP A 318 -2.28 5.57 -0.46
CA ASP A 318 -3.18 4.69 0.29
C ASP A 318 -4.64 5.16 0.18
N SER A 319 -5.58 4.22 0.23
CA SER A 319 -7.02 4.50 0.17
C SER A 319 -7.64 4.78 1.54
N VAL A 320 -6.84 5.33 2.45
CA VAL A 320 -7.25 5.75 3.78
C VAL A 320 -7.66 7.23 3.71
N PHE A 321 -8.83 7.51 4.26
CA PHE A 321 -9.44 8.83 4.31
C PHE A 321 -9.86 9.13 5.74
N TYR A 322 -9.85 10.41 6.09
CA TYR A 322 -10.33 10.92 7.37
C TYR A 322 -11.60 11.71 7.14
N LEU A 323 -12.59 11.49 8.00
CA LEU A 323 -13.80 12.29 7.96
C LEU A 323 -13.52 13.69 8.51
N HIS A 324 -13.74 14.72 7.69
CA HIS A 324 -13.73 16.10 8.15
C HIS A 324 -15.12 16.52 8.64
N LYS A 325 -16.14 16.29 7.82
CA LYS A 325 -17.51 16.72 8.13
C LYS A 325 -18.55 15.86 7.46
N ILE A 326 -19.65 15.60 8.16
CA ILE A 326 -20.88 15.06 7.58
C ILE A 326 -21.72 16.25 7.10
N LEU A 327 -21.98 16.32 5.80
CA LEU A 327 -22.78 17.37 5.18
C LEU A 327 -24.25 16.98 5.08
N SER A 328 -25.12 17.98 5.08
CA SER A 328 -26.52 17.79 4.69
C SER A 328 -26.66 17.66 3.17
N LYS A 329 -27.77 17.08 2.69
CA LYS A 329 -28.07 16.93 1.25
C LYS A 329 -27.98 18.26 0.48
N LYS A 330 -28.48 19.35 1.08
CA LYS A 330 -28.46 20.69 0.47
C LYS A 330 -27.05 21.27 0.36
N GLU A 331 -26.22 21.06 1.38
CA GLU A 331 -24.82 21.51 1.38
C GLU A 331 -23.97 20.68 0.40
N PHE A 332 -24.21 19.38 0.32
CA PHE A 332 -23.56 18.50 -0.64
C PHE A 332 -23.90 18.91 -2.08
N GLU A 333 -25.18 19.12 -2.41
CA GLU A 333 -25.58 19.55 -3.75
C GLU A 333 -24.99 20.92 -4.12
N LYS A 334 -24.89 21.85 -3.16
CA LYS A 334 -24.28 23.15 -3.39
C LYS A 334 -22.76 23.02 -3.66
N LYS A 335 -22.02 22.32 -2.80
CA LYS A 335 -20.57 22.12 -2.97
C LYS A 335 -20.25 21.30 -4.21
N SER A 336 -21.00 20.23 -4.50
CA SER A 336 -20.83 19.41 -5.70
C SER A 336 -21.08 20.21 -6.97
N LYS A 337 -22.09 21.09 -7.00
CA LYS A 337 -22.32 22.00 -8.13
C LYS A 337 -21.22 23.05 -8.25
N GLU A 338 -20.73 23.60 -7.14
CA GLU A 338 -19.60 24.53 -7.16
C GLU A 338 -18.33 23.87 -7.70
N GLU A 339 -18.07 22.61 -7.34
CA GLU A 339 -16.91 21.85 -7.81
C GLU A 339 -17.04 21.46 -9.28
N GLU A 340 -18.23 21.03 -9.72
CA GLU A 340 -18.53 20.79 -11.14
C GLU A 340 -18.39 22.07 -11.97
N VAL A 341 -18.90 23.20 -11.47
CA VAL A 341 -18.78 24.50 -12.13
C VAL A 341 -17.32 24.95 -12.17
N LYS A 342 -16.55 24.78 -11.08
CA LYS A 342 -15.10 25.06 -11.07
C LYS A 342 -14.36 24.19 -12.08
N GLN A 343 -14.68 22.91 -12.17
CA GLN A 343 -14.07 22.01 -13.13
C GLN A 343 -14.40 22.44 -14.57
N LYS A 344 -15.66 22.75 -14.87
CA LYS A 344 -16.07 23.29 -16.18
C LYS A 344 -15.38 24.61 -16.49
N ILE A 345 -15.25 25.50 -15.51
CA ILE A 345 -14.48 26.75 -15.65
C ILE A 345 -13.02 26.43 -15.97
N GLN A 346 -12.39 25.50 -15.25
CA GLN A 346 -11.00 25.11 -15.47
C GLN A 346 -10.80 24.51 -16.87
N GLU A 347 -11.71 23.64 -17.32
CA GLU A 347 -11.71 23.09 -18.69
C GLU A 347 -11.83 24.20 -19.74
N CYS A 348 -12.73 25.18 -19.52
CA CYS A 348 -12.84 26.36 -20.38
C CYS A 348 -11.56 27.20 -20.37
N LEU A 349 -10.93 27.42 -19.21
CA LEU A 349 -9.67 28.15 -19.10
C LEU A 349 -8.54 27.40 -19.83
N ASP A 350 -8.49 26.07 -19.72
CA ASP A 350 -7.50 25.25 -20.42
C ASP A 350 -7.67 25.29 -21.94
N LEU A 351 -8.91 25.23 -22.42
CA LEU A 351 -9.24 25.42 -23.83
C LEU A 351 -8.79 26.80 -24.34
N ILE A 352 -9.10 27.86 -23.60
CA ILE A 352 -8.72 29.24 -23.95
C ILE A 352 -7.19 29.39 -23.96
N GLY A 353 -6.48 28.84 -22.97
CA GLY A 353 -5.02 28.81 -22.95
C GLY A 353 -4.43 28.04 -24.13
N GLY A 354 -5.05 26.92 -24.53
CA GLY A 354 -4.69 26.15 -25.72
C GLY A 354 -4.87 26.94 -27.02
N SER A 355 -5.95 27.70 -27.14
CA SER A 355 -6.22 28.59 -28.28
C SER A 355 -5.14 29.65 -28.45
N TYR A 356 -4.59 30.20 -27.36
CA TYR A 356 -3.46 31.13 -27.45
C TYR A 356 -2.16 30.47 -27.93
N GLY A 357 -1.90 29.24 -27.47
CA GLY A 357 -0.78 28.45 -27.99
C GLY A 357 -0.95 28.11 -29.48
N TYR A 358 -2.19 27.98 -29.97
CA TYR A 358 -2.49 27.85 -31.39
C TYR A 358 -2.24 29.17 -32.14
N TYR A 359 -2.70 30.30 -31.61
CA TYR A 359 -2.40 31.65 -32.15
C TYR A 359 -0.89 31.92 -32.27
N GLN A 360 -0.10 31.61 -31.24
CA GLN A 360 1.36 31.78 -31.30
C GLN A 360 2.02 30.90 -32.39
N ARG A 361 1.55 29.66 -32.56
CA ARG A 361 2.03 28.78 -33.62
C ARG A 361 1.72 29.35 -35.00
N MET A 362 0.53 29.89 -35.19
CA MET A 362 0.11 30.53 -36.45
C MET A 362 0.91 31.81 -36.74
N ARG A 363 1.25 32.60 -35.70
CA ARG A 363 2.15 33.76 -35.82
C ARG A 363 3.57 33.34 -36.22
N LYS A 364 4.09 32.24 -35.68
CA LYS A 364 5.40 31.69 -36.08
C LYS A 364 5.43 31.19 -37.53
N LEU A 365 4.28 30.80 -38.09
CA LEU A 365 4.12 30.39 -39.49
C LEU A 365 3.96 31.58 -40.46
N GLY A 366 4.06 32.83 -39.99
CA GLY A 366 4.04 34.03 -40.84
C GLY A 366 2.64 34.53 -41.20
N ILE A 367 1.59 34.03 -40.55
CA ILE A 367 0.20 34.46 -40.76
C ILE A 367 -0.02 35.83 -40.09
N THR A 368 -0.83 36.69 -40.72
CA THR A 368 -1.15 38.02 -40.21
C THR A 368 -1.87 37.94 -38.85
N ASP A 369 -1.74 39.00 -38.04
CA ASP A 369 -2.27 39.01 -36.67
C ASP A 369 -3.80 38.83 -36.61
N GLU A 370 -4.50 39.54 -37.51
CA GLU A 370 -5.95 39.46 -37.71
C GLU A 370 -6.40 38.04 -38.06
N GLU A 371 -5.72 37.41 -39.03
CA GLU A 371 -6.09 36.09 -39.53
C GLU A 371 -5.73 34.97 -38.54
N ALA A 372 -4.64 35.14 -37.78
CA ALA A 372 -4.26 34.23 -36.71
C ALA A 372 -5.24 34.28 -35.53
N LYS A 373 -5.74 35.47 -35.15
CA LYS A 373 -6.79 35.63 -34.12
C LYS A 373 -8.11 35.01 -34.57
N LEU A 374 -8.47 35.21 -35.84
CA LEU A 374 -9.68 34.67 -36.44
C LEU A 374 -9.66 33.13 -36.46
N ARG A 375 -8.55 32.51 -36.90
CA ARG A 375 -8.41 31.04 -36.96
C ARG A 375 -8.26 30.38 -35.58
N ALA A 376 -7.81 31.12 -34.58
CA ALA A 376 -7.73 30.64 -33.19
C ALA A 376 -9.02 30.86 -32.38
N GLY A 377 -10.04 31.49 -32.96
CA GLY A 377 -11.30 31.80 -32.27
C GLY A 377 -11.14 32.88 -31.18
N LEU A 378 -10.10 33.72 -31.26
CA LEU A 378 -9.75 34.76 -30.29
C LEU A 378 -10.09 36.16 -30.83
N GLN A 379 -11.24 36.31 -31.49
CA GLN A 379 -11.68 37.60 -32.02
C GLN A 379 -12.09 38.59 -30.91
N ASP A 380 -12.54 38.09 -29.77
CA ASP A 380 -12.89 38.90 -28.61
C ASP A 380 -11.62 39.34 -27.85
N GLU A 381 -11.49 40.65 -27.63
CA GLU A 381 -10.33 41.26 -26.96
C GLU A 381 -10.17 40.75 -25.51
N LEU A 382 -11.27 40.41 -24.83
CA LEU A 382 -11.27 39.87 -23.47
C LEU A 382 -10.78 38.41 -23.48
N LEU A 383 -11.24 37.59 -24.43
CA LEU A 383 -10.75 36.22 -24.61
C LEU A 383 -9.27 36.21 -24.96
N PHE A 384 -8.83 37.12 -25.83
CA PHE A 384 -7.42 37.27 -26.16
C PHE A 384 -6.57 37.61 -24.93
N LYS A 385 -6.95 38.64 -24.15
CA LYS A 385 -6.25 39.00 -22.90
C LYS A 385 -6.23 37.84 -21.90
N LEU A 386 -7.36 37.21 -21.64
CA LEU A 386 -7.48 36.09 -20.71
C LEU A 386 -6.60 34.89 -21.15
N SER A 387 -6.60 34.59 -22.45
CA SER A 387 -5.76 33.55 -23.05
C SER A 387 -4.26 33.84 -22.92
N THR A 388 -3.85 35.11 -23.01
CA THR A 388 -2.45 35.51 -22.81
C THR A 388 -1.98 35.32 -21.37
N PHE A 389 -2.84 35.63 -20.38
CA PHE A 389 -2.53 35.44 -18.97
C PHE A 389 -2.49 33.96 -18.59
N LEU A 390 -3.40 33.15 -19.11
CA LEU A 390 -3.44 31.71 -18.87
C LEU A 390 -2.25 30.98 -19.48
N HIS A 391 -1.78 31.41 -20.65
CA HIS A 391 -0.57 30.86 -21.24
C HIS A 391 0.68 31.22 -20.43
N LYS A 392 0.79 32.48 -19.97
CA LYS A 392 1.88 32.91 -19.07
C LYS A 392 1.90 32.22 -17.70
N LEU A 393 0.78 31.62 -17.28
CA LEU A 393 0.69 30.81 -16.06
C LEU A 393 1.12 29.35 -16.28
N LYS A 394 1.20 28.89 -17.55
CA LYS A 394 1.62 27.53 -17.92
C LYS A 394 3.11 27.42 -18.30
N ASP A 395 3.72 28.53 -18.72
CA ASP A 395 5.18 28.70 -18.86
C ASP A 395 5.82 29.00 -17.49
#